data_AF-A0A1Q4NUV7-F1
#
_entry.id   AF-A0A1Q4NUV7-F1
#
_cell.length_a   1.000
_cell.length_b   1.000
_cell.length_c   1.000
_cell.angle_alpha   90.00
_cell.angle_beta   90.00
_cell.angle_gamma   90.00
#
_symmetry.space_group_name_H-M   'P 1'
#
loop_
_entity.id
_entity.type
_entity.pdbx_description
1 polymer ?
#
loop_
_entity_poly.entity_id
_entity_poly.type
_entity_poly.pdbx_seq_one_letter_code
_entity_poly.pdbx_strand_id
1 'polypeptide(L)'
;MNKYVVFIKSDESRVLRKEVVTREIIKDMKQKGFRKHHVEVEAENENDAINKLNKNSNDYLDSLRNFSGDLLFCSICVIVMVMVYLFS
;
A
#
# COMPACT_ATOMS: atom_id res chain seq x y z
N MET A 1 15.54 13.53 12.81
CA MET A 1 14.84 12.33 12.29
C MET A 1 15.19 12.17 10.83
N ASN A 2 15.54 10.96 10.39
CA ASN A 2 16.03 10.71 9.04
C ASN A 2 14.88 10.33 8.11
N LYS A 3 14.85 10.90 6.90
CA LYS A 3 13.85 10.58 5.88
C LYS A 3 14.39 9.50 4.96
N TYR A 4 13.60 8.46 4.72
CA TYR A 4 13.95 7.36 3.84
C TYR A 4 13.00 7.27 2.65
N VAL A 5 13.57 6.95 1.49
CA VAL A 5 12.84 6.68 0.24
C VAL A 5 12.88 5.19 0.00
N VAL A 6 11.70 4.59 -0.18
CA VAL A 6 11.58 3.17 -0.48
C VAL A 6 11.44 2.97 -1.99
N PHE A 7 12.18 2.01 -2.52
CA PHE A 7 12.10 1.51 -3.88
C PHE A 7 11.61 0.06 -3.85
N ILE A 8 10.61 -0.27 -4.67
CA ILE A 8 9.96 -1.59 -4.67
C ILE A 8 10.03 -2.19 -6.08
N LYS A 9 10.36 -3.47 -6.19
CA LYS A 9 10.37 -4.26 -7.41
C LYS A 9 9.85 -5.66 -7.10
N SER A 10 8.61 -5.96 -7.48
CA SER A 10 7.93 -7.24 -7.24
C SER A 10 8.14 -7.80 -5.82
N ASP A 11 9.20 -8.59 -5.60
CA ASP A 11 9.52 -9.25 -4.33
C ASP A 11 10.71 -8.61 -3.57
N GLU A 12 11.36 -7.60 -4.14
CA GLU A 12 12.49 -6.89 -3.55
C GLU A 12 12.12 -5.46 -3.15
N SER A 13 12.53 -5.06 -1.95
CA SER A 13 12.46 -3.67 -1.48
C SER A 13 13.85 -3.16 -1.10
N ARG A 14 14.15 -1.93 -1.52
CA ARG A 14 15.38 -1.23 -1.17
C ARG A 14 15.03 0.09 -0.52
N VAL A 15 15.57 0.33 0.65
CA VAL A 15 15.40 1.58 1.39
C VAL A 15 16.70 2.36 1.27
N LEU A 16 16.59 3.65 0.96
CA LEU A 16 17.74 4.54 0.90
C LEU A 16 17.43 5.84 1.64
N ARG A 17 18.42 6.39 2.33
CA ARG A 17 18.29 7.71 2.97
C ARG A 17 18.11 8.80 1.92
N LYS A 18 17.20 9.74 2.16
CA LYS A 18 16.88 10.86 1.26
C LYS A 18 18.12 11.67 0.86
N GLU A 19 19.07 11.84 1.77
CA GLU A 19 20.34 12.53 1.57
C GLU A 19 21.20 11.89 0.46
N VAL A 20 21.09 10.57 0.30
CA VAL A 20 21.88 9.78 -0.65
C VAL A 20 21.12 9.57 -1.96
N VAL A 21 19.81 9.81 -1.98
CA VAL A 21 18.95 9.63 -3.16
C VAL A 21 19.13 10.79 -4.13
N THR A 22 20.19 10.70 -4.94
CA THR A 22 20.45 11.62 -6.05
C THR A 22 19.64 11.23 -7.29
N ARG A 23 19.57 12.14 -8.27
CA ARG A 23 18.90 11.86 -9.56
C ARG A 23 19.49 10.65 -10.28
N GLU A 24 20.80 10.41 -10.13
CA GLU A 24 21.49 9.27 -10.72
C GLU A 24 21.04 7.95 -10.11
N ILE A 25 20.94 7.88 -8.78
CA ILE A 25 20.44 6.68 -8.08
C ILE A 25 18.98 6.41 -8.45
N ILE A 26 18.14 7.44 -8.57
CA ILE A 26 16.74 7.26 -9.02
C ILE A 26 16.70 6.66 -10.43
N LYS A 27 17.58 7.11 -11.33
CA LYS A 27 17.63 6.64 -12.72
C LYS A 27 18.14 5.19 -12.79
N ASP A 28 19.16 4.87 -12.01
CA ASP A 28 19.72 3.51 -11.88
C ASP A 28 18.70 2.53 -11.27
N MET A 29 17.99 2.95 -10.21
CA MET A 29 16.90 2.16 -9.61
C MET A 29 15.77 1.89 -10.61
N LYS A 30 15.38 2.89 -11.42
CA LYS A 30 14.40 2.70 -12.50
C LYS A 30 14.89 1.73 -13.58
N GLN A 31 16.16 1.83 -14.00
CA GLN A 31 16.76 0.89 -14.96
C GLN A 31 16.77 -0.55 -14.43
N LYS A 32 17.01 -0.73 -13.13
CA LYS A 32 16.97 -2.03 -12.45
C LYS A 32 15.55 -2.59 -12.26
N GLY A 33 14.53 -1.83 -12.64
CA GLY A 33 13.11 -2.22 -12.56
C GLY A 33 12.43 -1.82 -11.25
N PHE A 34 13.10 -1.06 -10.38
CA PHE A 34 12.49 -0.56 -9.14
C PHE A 34 11.63 0.67 -9.40
N ARG A 35 10.46 0.70 -8.77
CA ARG A 35 9.59 1.88 -8.71
C ARG A 35 9.79 2.59 -7.37
N LYS A 36 9.93 3.91 -7.43
CA LYS A 36 9.93 4.75 -6.22
C LYS A 36 8.54 4.68 -5.59
N HIS A 37 8.48 4.28 -4.34
CA HIS A 37 7.26 4.33 -3.56
C HIS A 37 6.97 5.79 -3.16
N HIS A 38 5.70 6.21 -3.26
CA HIS A 38 5.33 7.62 -3.14
C HIS A 38 5.36 8.13 -1.68
N VAL A 39 5.34 7.20 -0.72
CA VAL A 39 5.32 7.50 0.71
C VAL A 39 6.75 7.64 1.22
N GLU A 40 7.12 8.84 1.65
CA GLU A 40 8.32 9.06 2.46
C GLU A 40 8.03 8.57 3.88
N VAL A 41 8.82 7.62 4.37
CA VAL A 41 8.62 7.04 5.71
C VAL A 41 9.67 7.62 6.64
N GLU A 42 9.22 8.27 7.72
CA GLU A 42 10.09 8.69 8.82
C GLU A 42 10.34 7.52 9.76
N ALA A 43 11.60 7.13 9.86
CA ALA A 43 12.05 5.98 10.63
C ALA A 43 13.42 6.26 11.21
N GLU A 44 13.78 5.61 12.30
CA GLU A 44 15.12 5.74 12.87
C GLU A 44 16.15 4.89 12.07
N ASN A 45 15.70 3.76 11.52
CA ASN A 45 16.56 2.79 10.84
C ASN A 45 15.86 2.18 9.60
N GLU A 46 16.63 1.56 8.69
CA GLU A 46 16.09 0.95 7.46
C GLU A 46 15.04 -0.14 7.76
N ASN A 47 15.30 -1.01 8.73
CA ASN A 47 14.34 -2.03 9.16
C ASN A 47 13.05 -1.41 9.73
N ASP A 48 13.13 -0.29 10.44
CA ASP A 48 11.95 0.42 10.97
C ASP A 48 11.14 1.06 9.83
N ALA A 49 11.81 1.57 8.79
CA ALA A 49 11.16 2.09 7.59
C ALA A 49 10.40 0.99 6.83
N ILE A 50 11.00 -0.19 6.66
CA ILE A 50 10.36 -1.35 6.04
C ILE A 50 9.15 -1.78 6.87
N ASN A 51 9.30 -1.85 8.20
CA ASN A 51 8.24 -2.35 9.07
C ASN A 51 7.03 -1.40 9.11
N LYS A 52 7.27 -0.08 9.19
CA LYS A 52 6.20 0.93 9.08
C LYS A 52 5.53 0.92 7.72
N LEU A 53 6.29 0.72 6.64
CA LEU A 53 5.74 0.62 5.30
C LEU A 53 4.83 -0.60 5.16
N ASN A 54 5.29 -1.77 5.61
CA ASN A 54 4.51 -3.01 5.58
C ASN A 54 3.25 -2.91 6.41
N LYS A 55 3.33 -2.30 7.60
CA LYS A 55 2.17 -2.08 8.46
C LYS A 55 1.14 -1.18 7.78
N ASN A 56 1.57 -0.05 7.22
CA ASN A 56 0.69 0.85 6.48
C ASN A 56 0.06 0.16 5.25
N SER A 57 0.81 -0.70 4.56
CA SER A 57 0.29 -1.43 3.40
C SER A 57 -0.77 -2.47 3.79
N ASN A 58 -0.57 -3.21 4.89
CA ASN A 58 -1.54 -4.17 5.39
C ASN A 58 -2.81 -3.51 5.91
N ASP A 59 -2.69 -2.42 6.66
CA ASP A 59 -3.85 -1.68 7.17
C ASP A 59 -4.69 -1.11 6.01
N TYR A 60 -4.04 -0.67 4.93
CA TYR A 60 -4.71 -0.20 3.71
C TYR A 60 -5.43 -1.34 2.97
N LEU A 61 -4.77 -2.50 2.83
CA LEU A 61 -5.36 -3.68 2.19
C LEU A 61 -6.54 -4.25 2.98
N ASP A 62 -6.45 -4.26 4.31
CA ASP A 62 -7.54 -4.72 5.17
C ASP A 62 -8.74 -3.76 5.11
N SER A 63 -8.47 -2.44 5.11
CA SER A 63 -9.52 -1.43 4.88
C SER A 63 -10.22 -1.60 3.53
N LEU A 64 -9.45 -1.90 2.47
CA LEU A 64 -9.99 -2.15 1.14
C LEU A 64 -10.85 -3.43 1.10
N ARG A 65 -10.42 -4.47 1.82
CA ARG A 65 -11.14 -5.73 1.94
C ARG A 65 -12.45 -5.57 2.69
N ASN A 66 -12.43 -4.83 3.80
CA ASN A 66 -13.62 -4.53 4.60
C ASN A 66 -14.64 -3.70 3.78
N PHE A 67 -14.19 -2.70 3.03
CA PHE A 67 -15.07 -1.94 2.13
C PHE A 67 -15.75 -2.81 1.06
N SER A 68 -14.99 -3.73 0.45
CA SER A 68 -15.53 -4.69 -0.53
C SER A 68 -16.54 -5.66 0.12
N GLY A 69 -16.25 -6.13 1.33
CA GLY A 69 -17.16 -6.98 2.12
C GLY A 69 -18.48 -6.30 2.45
N ASP A 70 -18.43 -5.05 2.92
CA ASP A 70 -19.62 -4.27 3.26
C ASP A 70 -20.50 -3.99 2.03
N LEU A 71 -19.90 -3.74 0.88
CA LEU A 71 -20.62 -3.51 -0.38
C LEU A 71 -21.40 -4.76 -0.83
N LEU A 72 -20.77 -5.93 -0.73
CA LEU A 72 -21.41 -7.21 -1.07
C LEU A 72 -22.56 -7.52 -0.12
N PHE A 73 -22.39 -7.27 1.18
CA PHE A 73 -23.44 -7.47 2.17
C PHE A 73 -24.64 -6.55 1.91
N CYS A 74 -24.40 -5.25 1.65
CA CYS A 74 -25.45 -4.30 1.28
C CYS A 74 -26.23 -4.76 0.03
N SER A 75 -25.53 -5.22 -1.02
CA SER A 75 -26.15 -5.69 -2.26
C SER A 75 -27.08 -6.89 -2.03
N ILE A 76 -26.66 -7.86 -1.21
CA ILE A 76 -27.46 -9.05 -0.88
C ILE A 76 -28.73 -8.65 -0.12
N CYS A 77 -28.64 -7.73 0.84
CA CYS A 77 -29.81 -7.27 1.60
C CYS A 77 -30.88 -6.64 0.69
N VAL A 78 -30.46 -5.84 -0.29
CA VAL A 78 -31.39 -5.22 -1.25
C VAL A 78 -32.08 -6.27 -2.12
N ILE A 79 -31.34 -7.27 -2.60
CA ILE A 79 -31.91 -8.37 -3.41
C ILE A 79 -32.96 -9.15 -2.60
N VAL A 80 -32.67 -9.46 -1.34
CA VAL A 80 -33.62 -10.16 -0.46
C VAL A 80 -34.89 -9.34 -0.23
N MET A 81 -34.78 -8.02 0.03
CA MET A 81 -35.95 -7.15 0.16
C MET A 81 -36.81 -7.13 -1.10
N VAL A 82 -36.19 -7.07 -2.28
CA VAL A 82 -36.91 -7.10 -3.56
C VAL A 82 -37.60 -8.44 -3.78
N MET A 83 -36.96 -9.56 -3.43
CA MET A 83 -37.59 -10.88 -3.51
C MET A 83 -38.80 -10.98 -2.57
N VAL A 84 -38.67 -10.53 -1.32
CA VAL A 84 -39.80 -10.51 -0.37
C VAL A 84 -40.95 -9.65 -0.91
N TYR A 85 -40.65 -8.50 -1.51
CA TYR A 85 -41.68 -7.64 -2.10
C TYR A 85 -42.36 -8.26 -3.33
N LEU A 86 -41.64 -9.00 -4.17
CA LEU A 86 -42.18 -9.62 -5.39
C LEU A 86 -42.93 -10.94 -5.14
N PHE A 87 -42.59 -11.66 -4.08
CA PHE A 87 -43.19 -12.95 -3.71
C PHE A 87 -44.15 -12.86 -2.52
N SER A 88 -44.42 -11.66 -2.01
CA SER A 88 -45.51 -11.34 -1.07
C SER A 88 -46.73 -10.81 -1.82
#